data_AF-K1RVY0-F1
#
_entry.id   AF-K1RVY0-F1
#
_cell.length_a   1.000
_cell.length_b   1.000
_cell.length_c   1.000
_cell.angle_alpha   90.00
_cell.angle_beta   90.00
_cell.angle_gamma   90.00
#
_symmetry.space_group_name_H-M   'P 1'
#
loop_
_entity.id
_entity.type
_entity.pdbx_description
1 polymer ?
#
loop_
_entity_poly.entity_id
_entity_poly.type
_entity_poly.pdbx_seq_one_letter_code
_entity_poly.pdbx_strand_id
1 'polypeptide(L)'
;MPSCDDCGLVFENMHDLQRHVKRWCPENEKRRDDVEMEEDQSDWTPIKPEKKEDEDDREHDVFNALMDKAREKNETEWNQKYNKYIKEGLTREKAREKTEAKMKSKDLQTFVTGYADLIQYILDLKHGSIHATIMDDVSDFQSRGYGERKSIRMALNKNRHLLDEMWDDEMEFDERDSETEEEDSDESEEA
;
A
#
# COMPACT_ATOMS: atom_id res chain seq x y z
N MET A 1 -1.84 -15.01 -34.56
CA MET A 1 -2.06 -14.16 -33.37
C MET A 1 -1.12 -12.98 -33.47
N PRO A 2 -1.61 -11.74 -33.35
CA PRO A 2 -0.76 -10.55 -33.40
C PRO A 2 0.27 -10.57 -32.27
N SER A 3 1.53 -10.28 -32.56
CA SER A 3 2.63 -10.26 -31.59
C SER A 3 3.37 -8.93 -31.63
N CYS A 4 3.92 -8.52 -30.49
CA CYS A 4 4.78 -7.33 -30.42
C CYS A 4 6.19 -7.68 -30.89
N ASP A 5 6.65 -7.00 -31.94
CA ASP A 5 7.97 -7.20 -32.52
C ASP A 5 9.11 -6.81 -31.56
N ASP A 6 8.84 -5.92 -30.60
CA ASP A 6 9.85 -5.38 -29.70
C ASP A 6 10.03 -6.20 -28.41
N CYS A 7 8.96 -6.81 -27.86
CA CYS A 7 9.03 -7.59 -26.63
C CYS A 7 8.60 -9.07 -26.76
N GLY A 8 8.17 -9.49 -27.96
CA GLY A 8 7.82 -10.88 -28.27
C GLY A 8 6.50 -11.38 -27.68
N LEU A 9 5.74 -10.55 -26.95
CA LEU A 9 4.45 -10.93 -26.40
C LEU A 9 3.41 -11.14 -27.50
N VAL A 10 2.61 -12.21 -27.36
CA VAL A 10 1.55 -12.59 -28.30
C VAL A 10 0.20 -12.22 -27.70
N PHE A 11 -0.64 -11.57 -28.50
CA PHE A 11 -1.95 -11.06 -28.11
C PHE A 11 -3.06 -11.77 -28.88
N GLU A 12 -4.25 -11.84 -28.29
CA GLU A 12 -5.41 -12.46 -28.90
C GLU A 12 -5.97 -11.62 -30.05
N ASN A 13 -5.92 -10.29 -29.92
CA ASN A 13 -6.46 -9.35 -30.89
C ASN A 13 -5.52 -8.15 -31.13
N MET A 14 -5.72 -7.47 -32.26
CA MET A 14 -4.86 -6.36 -32.71
C MET A 14 -4.99 -5.12 -31.82
N HIS A 15 -6.15 -4.94 -31.18
CA HIS A 15 -6.42 -3.81 -30.30
C HIS A 15 -5.58 -3.90 -29.00
N ASP A 16 -5.42 -5.10 -28.45
CA ASP A 16 -4.58 -5.35 -27.28
C ASP A 16 -3.10 -5.18 -27.61
N LEU A 17 -2.67 -5.62 -28.80
CA LEU A 17 -1.33 -5.32 -29.30
C LEU A 17 -1.09 -3.81 -29.45
N GLN A 18 -2.03 -3.06 -30.03
CA GLN A 18 -1.91 -1.60 -30.17
C GLN A 18 -1.89 -0.87 -28.82
N ARG A 19 -2.72 -1.29 -27.87
CA ARG A 19 -2.72 -0.75 -26.50
C ARG A 19 -1.38 -1.05 -25.81
N HIS A 20 -0.87 -2.27 -25.97
CA HIS A 20 0.43 -2.67 -25.46
C HIS A 20 1.56 -1.81 -26.04
N VAL A 21 1.68 -1.70 -27.36
CA VAL A 21 2.73 -0.89 -28.01
C VAL A 21 2.65 0.58 -27.57
N LYS A 22 1.44 1.13 -27.43
CA LYS A 22 1.24 2.55 -27.10
C LYS A 22 1.43 2.88 -25.62
N ARG A 23 1.28 1.93 -24.68
CA ARG A 23 1.25 2.24 -23.25
C ARG A 23 2.14 1.37 -22.37
N TRP A 24 2.38 0.11 -22.75
CA TRP A 24 2.88 -0.92 -21.83
C TRP A 24 4.10 -1.69 -22.33
N CYS A 25 4.58 -1.42 -23.56
CA CYS A 25 5.73 -2.13 -24.09
C CYS A 25 7.02 -1.70 -23.37
N PRO A 26 7.69 -2.59 -22.62
CA PRO A 26 8.89 -2.24 -21.84
C PRO A 26 10.04 -1.74 -22.71
N GLU A 27 10.10 -2.22 -23.96
CA GLU A 27 11.14 -1.84 -24.93
C GLU A 27 10.83 -0.51 -25.64
N ASN A 28 9.57 -0.07 -25.63
CA ASN A 28 9.15 1.23 -26.19
C ASN A 28 9.35 2.39 -25.21
N GLU A 29 9.48 2.11 -23.90
CA GLU A 29 9.78 3.11 -22.86
C GLU A 29 11.17 3.73 -23.08
N LYS A 30 12.14 2.93 -23.57
CA LYS A 30 13.48 3.43 -23.98
C LYS A 30 13.43 4.50 -25.07
N ARG A 31 12.38 4.56 -25.89
CA ARG A 31 12.23 5.58 -26.95
C ARG A 31 11.46 6.82 -26.49
N ARG A 32 10.71 6.75 -25.39
CA ARG A 32 10.00 7.91 -24.81
C ARG A 32 10.92 8.77 -23.95
N ASP A 33 11.85 8.15 -23.23
CA ASP A 33 12.81 8.88 -22.40
C ASP A 33 13.72 9.82 -23.21
N ASP A 34 13.99 9.52 -24.49
CA ASP A 34 14.78 10.39 -25.38
C ASP A 34 14.00 11.59 -25.94
N VAL A 35 12.66 11.57 -25.92
CA VAL A 35 11.79 12.62 -26.51
C VAL A 35 11.03 13.43 -25.44
N GLU A 36 10.70 12.83 -24.30
CA GLU A 36 9.97 13.51 -23.20
C GLU A 36 10.87 14.37 -22.29
N MET A 37 12.19 14.44 -22.55
CA MET A 37 13.12 15.31 -21.82
C MET A 37 13.01 16.81 -22.17
N GLU A 38 12.29 17.20 -23.24
CA GLU A 38 12.20 18.61 -23.66
C GLU A 38 10.89 19.33 -23.29
N GLU A 39 9.79 18.64 -22.97
CA GLU A 39 8.48 19.31 -22.81
C GLU A 39 7.59 18.66 -21.72
N ASP A 40 7.91 18.83 -20.43
CA ASP A 40 6.88 19.16 -19.41
C ASP A 40 7.51 19.58 -18.06
N GLN A 41 7.87 20.86 -17.96
CA GLN A 41 8.06 21.53 -16.68
C GLN A 41 6.72 22.10 -16.22
N SER A 42 5.95 21.37 -15.39
CA SER A 42 5.20 21.98 -14.26
C SER A 42 4.37 20.95 -13.48
N ASP A 43 5.00 20.35 -12.46
CA ASP A 43 4.47 20.08 -11.10
C ASP A 43 5.15 18.83 -10.52
N TRP A 44 6.42 18.97 -10.10
CA TRP A 44 7.14 17.91 -9.41
C TRP A 44 7.95 18.51 -8.26
N THR A 45 7.70 18.03 -7.04
CA THR A 45 8.49 18.38 -5.86
C THR A 45 9.87 17.72 -5.95
N PRO A 46 10.98 18.44 -5.66
CA PRO A 46 12.31 17.89 -5.78
C PRO A 46 12.55 16.74 -4.78
N ILE A 47 12.60 15.50 -5.26
CA ILE A 47 13.13 14.39 -4.47
C ILE A 47 14.65 14.58 -4.38
N LYS A 48 15.14 14.85 -3.18
CA LYS A 48 16.57 15.02 -2.90
C LYS A 48 17.34 13.73 -3.19
N PRO A 49 18.61 13.84 -3.65
CA PRO A 49 19.42 12.68 -4.00
C PRO A 49 19.69 11.80 -2.78
N GLU A 50 19.42 10.50 -2.94
CA GLU A 50 19.69 9.44 -1.96
C GLU A 50 21.18 9.46 -1.60
N LYS A 51 21.47 9.67 -0.31
CA LYS A 51 22.78 9.33 0.25
C LYS A 51 22.87 7.81 0.31
N LYS A 52 24.06 7.27 0.02
CA LYS A 52 24.37 5.87 0.32
C LYS A 52 24.35 5.72 1.84
N GLU A 53 23.30 5.14 2.37
CA GLU A 53 23.11 4.81 3.77
C GLU A 53 23.62 3.38 4.02
N ASP A 54 24.31 3.20 5.14
CA ASP A 54 24.79 1.91 5.60
C ASP A 54 23.57 0.98 5.81
N GLU A 55 23.70 -0.33 5.58
CA GLU A 55 22.56 -1.25 5.53
C GLU A 55 21.68 -1.27 6.81
N ASP A 56 22.19 -0.78 7.93
CA ASP A 56 21.51 -0.64 9.24
C ASP A 56 20.42 0.46 9.29
N ASP A 57 20.38 1.38 8.32
CA ASP A 57 19.42 2.50 8.34
C ASP A 57 18.05 2.13 7.74
N ARG A 58 17.94 1.05 6.95
CA ARG A 58 16.68 0.67 6.27
C ARG A 58 15.59 0.19 7.22
N GLU A 59 15.95 -0.51 8.30
CA GLU A 59 14.99 -0.94 9.33
C GLU A 59 14.47 0.26 10.13
N HIS A 60 15.35 1.22 10.40
CA HIS A 60 14.99 2.46 11.09
C HIS A 60 13.93 3.23 10.32
N ASP A 61 13.99 3.30 8.99
CA ASP A 61 12.96 3.94 8.17
C ASP A 61 11.59 3.28 8.32
N VAL A 62 11.54 1.95 8.30
CA VAL A 62 10.29 1.19 8.49
C VAL A 62 9.74 1.43 9.90
N PHE A 63 10.61 1.40 10.91
CA PHE A 63 10.21 1.66 12.30
C PHE A 63 9.71 3.08 12.52
N ASN A 64 10.38 4.06 11.93
CA ASN A 64 9.95 5.46 11.97
C ASN A 64 8.56 5.61 11.33
N ALA A 65 8.34 5.02 10.15
CA ALA A 65 7.04 5.05 9.50
C ALA A 65 5.93 4.38 10.34
N LEU A 66 6.23 3.27 11.02
CA LEU A 66 5.28 2.61 11.92
C LEU A 66 5.01 3.45 13.18
N MET A 67 6.03 4.10 13.75
CA MET A 67 5.87 4.99 14.89
C MET A 67 5.01 6.21 14.53
N ASP A 68 5.21 6.79 13.36
CA ASP A 68 4.42 7.93 12.89
C ASP A 68 2.96 7.54 12.70
N LYS A 69 2.69 6.39 12.04
CA LYS A 69 1.33 5.83 11.94
C LYS A 69 0.71 5.55 13.31
N ALA A 70 1.50 5.10 14.29
CA ALA A 70 1.01 4.85 15.65
C ALA A 70 0.59 6.15 16.35
N ARG A 71 1.36 7.22 16.17
CA ARG A 71 1.04 8.57 16.69
C ARG A 71 -0.19 9.16 16.01
N GLU A 72 -0.28 9.05 14.68
CA GLU A 72 -1.45 9.50 13.91
C GLU A 72 -2.73 8.81 14.39
N LYS A 73 -2.70 7.49 14.56
CA LYS A 73 -3.86 6.73 15.10
C LYS A 73 -4.27 7.21 16.50
N ASN A 74 -3.32 7.62 17.33
CA ASN A 74 -3.56 8.09 18.69
C ASN A 74 -3.75 9.61 18.81
N GLU A 75 -3.70 10.35 17.69
CA GLU A 75 -3.68 11.81 17.67
C GLU A 75 -4.95 12.41 18.28
N THR A 76 -6.11 11.79 18.04
CA THR A 76 -7.39 12.23 18.58
C THR A 76 -7.39 12.22 20.11
N GLU A 77 -6.92 11.14 20.73
CA GLU A 77 -6.81 11.02 22.19
C GLU A 77 -5.70 11.92 22.75
N TRP A 78 -4.59 12.05 22.01
CA TRP A 78 -3.53 12.99 22.37
C TRP A 78 -4.08 14.41 22.48
N ASN A 79 -4.83 14.86 21.47
CA ASN A 79 -5.45 16.19 21.43
C ASN A 79 -6.46 16.39 22.57
N GLN A 80 -7.26 15.36 22.89
CA GLN A 80 -8.19 15.42 24.03
C GLN A 80 -7.45 15.61 25.36
N LYS A 81 -6.38 14.85 25.61
CA LYS A 81 -5.58 14.96 26.85
C LYS A 81 -4.82 16.28 26.93
N TYR A 82 -4.24 16.74 25.81
CA TYR A 82 -3.57 18.03 25.74
C TYR A 82 -4.53 19.18 26.08
N ASN A 83 -5.69 19.22 25.41
CA ASN A 83 -6.71 20.23 25.66
C ASN A 83 -7.24 20.22 27.09
N LYS A 84 -7.35 19.03 27.71
CA LYS A 84 -7.70 18.91 29.13
C LYS A 84 -6.66 19.61 30.03
N TYR A 85 -5.37 19.39 29.81
CA TYR A 85 -4.32 20.04 30.61
C TYR A 85 -4.25 21.56 30.39
N ILE A 86 -4.49 22.03 29.17
CA ILE A 86 -4.61 23.47 28.90
C ILE A 86 -5.78 24.07 29.69
N LYS A 87 -6.95 23.39 29.72
CA LYS A 87 -8.11 23.84 30.52
C LYS A 87 -7.84 23.80 32.02
N GLU A 88 -7.02 22.88 32.50
CA GLU A 88 -6.56 22.81 33.89
C GLU A 88 -5.52 23.90 34.26
N GLY A 89 -5.15 24.77 33.31
CA GLY A 89 -4.26 25.91 33.53
C GLY A 89 -2.77 25.59 33.41
N LEU A 90 -2.40 24.43 32.86
CA LEU A 90 -1.00 24.14 32.56
C LEU A 90 -0.51 24.99 31.40
N THR A 91 0.77 25.38 31.44
CA THR A 91 1.45 25.99 30.30
C THR A 91 1.51 25.00 29.13
N ARG A 92 1.53 25.51 27.90
CA ARG A 92 1.57 24.68 26.68
C ARG A 92 2.70 23.65 26.70
N GLU A 93 3.89 24.07 27.12
CA GLU A 93 5.06 23.18 27.22
C GLU A 93 4.84 22.05 28.23
N LYS A 94 4.37 22.37 29.46
CA LYS A 94 4.11 21.34 30.49
C LYS A 94 2.93 20.44 30.12
N ALA A 95 1.89 20.98 29.47
CA ALA A 95 0.77 20.22 28.97
C ALA A 95 1.22 19.23 27.89
N ARG A 96 2.12 19.64 27.00
CA ARG A 96 2.72 18.79 25.97
C ARG A 96 3.54 17.67 26.58
N GLU A 97 4.53 17.98 27.41
CA GLU A 97 5.38 16.97 28.07
C GLU A 97 4.56 15.94 28.86
N LYS A 98 3.55 16.41 29.62
CA LYS A 98 2.68 15.53 30.40
C LYS A 98 1.79 14.66 29.50
N THR A 99 1.35 15.18 28.36
CA THR A 99 0.57 14.41 27.38
C THR A 99 1.44 13.37 26.71
N GLU A 100 2.63 13.74 26.22
CA GLU A 100 3.59 12.83 25.61
C GLU A 100 3.97 11.69 26.57
N ALA A 101 4.29 12.00 27.83
CA ALA A 101 4.59 10.99 28.84
C ALA A 101 3.44 10.02 29.09
N LYS A 102 2.19 10.51 29.04
CA LYS A 102 0.97 9.69 29.22
C LYS A 102 0.60 8.90 27.97
N MET A 103 0.91 9.41 26.78
CA MET A 103 0.59 8.77 25.51
C MET A 103 1.65 7.76 25.08
N LYS A 104 2.90 7.90 25.54
CA LYS A 104 4.02 7.01 25.19
C LYS A 104 3.70 5.52 25.30
N SER A 105 3.04 5.09 26.38
CA SER A 105 2.67 3.68 26.56
C SER A 105 1.65 3.21 25.51
N LYS A 106 0.71 4.09 25.15
CA LYS A 106 -0.32 3.78 24.16
C LYS A 106 0.26 3.82 22.74
N ASP A 107 1.11 4.79 22.44
CA ASP A 107 1.84 4.86 21.17
C ASP A 107 2.71 3.63 20.95
N LEU A 108 3.40 3.18 22.00
CA LEU A 108 4.17 1.93 21.96
C LEU A 108 3.29 0.72 21.71
N GLN A 109 2.12 0.62 22.36
CA GLN A 109 1.19 -0.49 22.13
C GLN A 109 0.67 -0.51 20.70
N THR A 110 0.29 0.66 20.15
CA THR A 110 -0.15 0.78 18.76
C THR A 110 0.98 0.43 17.78
N PHE A 111 2.21 0.86 18.08
CA PHE A 111 3.41 0.49 17.31
C PHE A 111 3.63 -1.03 17.31
N VAL A 112 3.64 -1.67 18.48
CA VAL A 112 3.85 -3.13 18.60
C VAL A 112 2.76 -3.89 17.85
N THR A 113 1.51 -3.45 17.92
CA THR A 113 0.41 -4.05 17.17
C THR A 113 0.63 -3.92 15.66
N GLY A 114 0.96 -2.72 15.18
CA GLY A 114 1.24 -2.50 13.76
C GLY A 114 2.47 -3.26 13.24
N TYR A 115 3.48 -3.46 14.09
CA TYR A 115 4.63 -4.29 13.75
C TYR A 115 4.28 -5.79 13.71
N ALA A 116 3.42 -6.26 14.62
CA ALA A 116 2.90 -7.62 14.58
C ALA A 116 2.11 -7.88 13.29
N ASP A 117 1.23 -6.93 12.90
CA ASP A 117 0.48 -7.01 11.63
C ASP A 117 1.44 -7.07 10.42
N LEU A 118 2.50 -6.25 10.42
CA LEU A 118 3.51 -6.28 9.35
C LEU A 118 4.21 -7.64 9.26
N ILE A 119 4.62 -8.22 10.39
CA ILE A 119 5.23 -9.56 10.42
C ILE A 119 4.23 -10.59 9.86
N GLN A 120 2.97 -10.52 10.29
CA GLN A 120 1.93 -11.42 9.83
C GLN A 120 1.77 -11.33 8.31
N TYR A 121 1.66 -10.12 7.75
CA TYR A 121 1.60 -9.94 6.29
C TYR A 121 2.83 -10.49 5.58
N ILE A 122 4.04 -10.30 6.10
CA ILE A 122 5.26 -10.87 5.51
C ILE A 122 5.20 -12.41 5.50
N LEU A 123 4.71 -13.02 6.59
CA LEU A 123 4.57 -14.48 6.69
C LEU A 123 3.52 -15.02 5.72
N ASP A 124 2.39 -14.34 5.58
CA ASP A 124 1.31 -14.75 4.68
C ASP A 124 1.75 -14.60 3.21
N LEU A 125 2.40 -13.48 2.88
CA LEU A 125 2.93 -13.21 1.54
C LEU A 125 4.03 -14.21 1.14
N LYS A 126 4.83 -14.70 2.08
CA LYS A 126 5.89 -15.70 1.83
C LYS A 126 5.37 -16.95 1.09
N HIS A 127 4.11 -17.29 1.29
CA HIS A 127 3.48 -18.47 0.69
C HIS A 127 2.45 -18.12 -0.40
N GLY A 128 2.26 -16.83 -0.69
CA GLY A 128 1.31 -16.35 -1.71
C GLY A 128 1.86 -16.53 -3.13
N SER A 129 1.06 -17.13 -4.01
CA SER A 129 1.44 -17.36 -5.41
C SER A 129 1.67 -16.06 -6.18
N ILE A 130 0.78 -15.07 -6.00
CA ILE A 130 0.89 -13.77 -6.67
C ILE A 130 2.11 -13.00 -6.18
N HIS A 131 2.37 -13.04 -4.87
CA HIS A 131 3.56 -12.42 -4.30
C HIS A 131 4.84 -13.06 -4.84
N ALA A 132 4.91 -14.40 -4.90
CA ALA A 132 6.05 -15.12 -5.48
C ALA A 132 6.30 -14.71 -6.93
N THR A 133 5.26 -14.66 -7.78
CA THR A 133 5.36 -14.21 -9.17
C THR A 133 5.92 -12.79 -9.28
N ILE A 134 5.42 -11.86 -8.44
CA ILE A 134 5.91 -10.48 -8.44
C ILE A 134 7.39 -10.44 -8.01
N MET A 135 7.78 -11.19 -6.99
CA MET A 135 9.16 -11.21 -6.49
C MET A 135 10.15 -11.86 -7.47
N ASP A 136 9.72 -12.85 -8.23
CA ASP A 136 10.49 -13.42 -9.35
C ASP A 136 10.76 -12.35 -10.42
N ASP A 137 9.75 -11.56 -10.77
CA ASP A 137 9.89 -10.45 -11.73
C ASP A 137 10.78 -9.32 -11.19
N VAL A 138 10.69 -8.99 -9.90
CA VAL A 138 11.61 -8.03 -9.27
C VAL A 138 13.04 -8.52 -9.41
N SER A 139 13.28 -9.81 -9.12
CA SER A 139 14.61 -10.42 -9.21
C SER A 139 15.14 -10.44 -10.64
N ASP A 140 14.28 -10.73 -11.63
CA ASP A 140 14.62 -10.67 -13.05
C ASP A 140 15.02 -9.25 -13.47
N PHE A 141 14.25 -8.21 -13.09
CA PHE A 141 14.62 -6.82 -13.39
C PHE A 141 15.92 -6.40 -12.69
N GLN A 142 16.14 -6.78 -11.44
CA GLN A 142 17.41 -6.52 -10.76
C GLN A 142 18.59 -7.21 -11.46
N SER A 143 18.41 -8.45 -11.93
CA SER A 143 19.44 -9.20 -12.68
C SER A 143 19.83 -8.52 -14.01
N ARG A 144 18.92 -7.75 -14.59
CA ARG A 144 19.13 -6.94 -15.80
C ARG A 144 19.78 -5.58 -15.51
N GLY A 145 20.06 -5.27 -14.25
CA GLY A 145 20.75 -4.06 -13.82
C GLY A 145 19.84 -2.89 -13.43
N TYR A 146 18.53 -3.10 -13.28
CA TYR A 146 17.63 -2.06 -12.79
C TYR A 146 17.76 -1.91 -11.26
N GLY A 147 17.65 -0.68 -10.76
CA GLY A 147 17.66 -0.42 -9.31
C GLY A 147 16.44 -1.00 -8.60
N GLU A 148 16.53 -1.23 -7.28
CA GLU A 148 15.48 -1.89 -6.47
C GLU A 148 14.10 -1.25 -6.62
N ARG A 149 13.99 0.06 -6.36
CA ARG A 149 12.72 0.80 -6.51
C ARG A 149 12.15 0.72 -7.93
N LYS A 150 13.01 0.75 -8.96
CA LYS A 150 12.59 0.66 -10.37
C LYS A 150 12.11 -0.76 -10.69
N SER A 151 12.81 -1.77 -10.21
CA SER A 151 12.47 -3.19 -10.39
C SER A 151 11.12 -3.53 -9.75
N ILE A 152 10.86 -3.06 -8.53
CA ILE A 152 9.56 -3.20 -7.85
C ILE A 152 8.44 -2.59 -8.71
N ARG A 153 8.62 -1.35 -9.18
CA ARG A 153 7.62 -0.68 -10.02
C ARG A 153 7.33 -1.44 -11.31
N MET A 154 8.38 -1.91 -12.00
CA MET A 154 8.23 -2.66 -13.25
C MET A 154 7.52 -4.01 -13.02
N ALA A 155 7.86 -4.72 -11.95
CA ALA A 155 7.21 -5.98 -11.58
C ALA A 155 5.72 -5.79 -11.24
N LEU A 156 5.38 -4.76 -10.46
CA LEU A 156 3.98 -4.43 -10.16
C LEU A 156 3.19 -4.07 -11.43
N ASN A 157 3.78 -3.29 -12.34
CA ASN A 157 3.14 -2.93 -13.60
C ASN A 157 2.93 -4.15 -14.51
N LYS A 158 3.91 -5.05 -14.60
CA LYS A 158 3.82 -6.29 -15.38
C LYS A 158 2.71 -7.21 -14.86
N ASN A 159 2.58 -7.32 -13.53
CA ASN A 159 1.62 -8.18 -12.86
C ASN A 159 0.31 -7.47 -12.49
N ARG A 160 0.07 -6.27 -13.02
CA ARG A 160 -1.12 -5.47 -12.67
C ARG A 160 -2.43 -6.21 -12.88
N HIS A 161 -2.52 -7.01 -13.94
CA HIS A 161 -3.70 -7.83 -14.23
C HIS A 161 -4.02 -8.86 -13.12
N LEU A 162 -3.02 -9.48 -12.50
CA LEU A 162 -3.21 -10.41 -11.39
C LEU A 162 -3.69 -9.69 -10.11
N LEU A 163 -3.26 -8.44 -9.93
CA LEU A 163 -3.70 -7.60 -8.81
C LEU A 163 -5.13 -7.09 -9.02
N ASP A 164 -5.48 -6.72 -10.27
CA ASP A 164 -6.84 -6.30 -10.64
C ASP A 164 -7.84 -7.48 -10.49
N GLU A 165 -7.46 -8.71 -10.88
CA GLU A 165 -8.29 -9.92 -10.71
C GLU A 165 -8.62 -10.20 -9.23
N MET A 166 -7.65 -10.10 -8.32
CA MET A 166 -7.91 -10.23 -6.88
C MET A 166 -8.88 -9.16 -6.34
N TRP A 167 -8.85 -7.96 -6.91
CA TRP A 167 -9.72 -6.87 -6.47
C TRP A 167 -11.17 -7.05 -6.93
N ASP A 168 -11.35 -7.62 -8.13
CA ASP A 168 -12.67 -7.86 -8.71
C ASP A 168 -13.35 -9.11 -8.09
N ASP A 169 -12.59 -10.14 -7.70
CA ASP A 169 -13.12 -11.35 -7.05
C ASP A 169 -13.73 -11.08 -5.64
N GLU A 170 -13.33 -10.02 -4.95
CA GLU A 170 -13.93 -9.63 -3.66
C GLU A 170 -15.32 -8.97 -3.81
N MET A 171 -15.76 -8.64 -5.04
CA MET A 171 -17.09 -8.06 -5.29
C MET A 171 -18.21 -9.11 -5.52
N GLU A 172 -17.92 -10.42 -5.50
CA GLU A 172 -18.93 -11.49 -5.58
C GLU A 172 -19.34 -12.09 -4.22
N PHE A 173 -19.09 -11.39 -3.10
CA PHE A 173 -19.50 -11.82 -1.75
C PHE A 173 -20.50 -10.86 -1.09
N ASP A 174 -21.67 -10.64 -1.69
CA ASP A 174 -22.89 -10.38 -0.89
C ASP A 174 -24.15 -10.54 -1.77
N GLU A 175 -24.75 -11.73 -1.75
CA GLU A 175 -26.19 -11.95 -1.97
C GLU A 175 -26.48 -13.45 -1.80
N ARG A 176 -26.47 -13.94 -0.55
CA ARG A 176 -27.17 -15.19 -0.21
C ARG A 176 -27.74 -15.18 1.20
N ASP A 177 -29.04 -14.92 1.21
CA ASP A 177 -30.06 -15.32 2.18
C ASP A 177 -29.91 -14.89 3.64
N SER A 178 -30.30 -13.63 3.88
CA SER A 178 -31.10 -13.31 5.06
C SER A 178 -32.56 -13.72 4.79
N GLU A 179 -32.85 -15.02 4.77
CA GLU A 179 -34.22 -15.50 4.94
C GLU A 179 -34.62 -15.32 6.42
N THR A 180 -35.11 -14.12 6.72
CA THR A 180 -35.86 -13.85 7.93
C THR A 180 -37.25 -14.45 7.73
N GLU A 181 -37.46 -15.68 8.17
CA GLU A 181 -38.83 -16.21 8.34
C GLU A 181 -39.45 -15.53 9.55
N GLU A 182 -40.23 -14.47 9.28
CA GLU A 182 -41.28 -14.02 10.17
C GLU A 182 -42.50 -14.94 9.99
N GLU A 183 -42.79 -15.79 10.97
CA GLU A 183 -44.15 -16.29 11.19
C GLU A 183 -44.67 -15.78 12.53
N ASP A 184 -45.64 -14.88 12.39
CA ASP A 184 -46.46 -14.24 13.40
C ASP A 184 -47.82 -14.96 13.47
N SER A 185 -48.27 -15.36 14.66
CA SER A 185 -49.65 -15.80 15.03
C SER A 185 -49.58 -16.77 16.23
N ASP A 186 -50.43 -16.75 17.26
CA ASP A 186 -51.65 -16.01 17.54
C ASP A 186 -52.00 -16.19 19.03
N GLU A 187 -52.93 -15.39 19.50
CA GLU A 187 -53.63 -15.35 20.79
C GLU A 187 -53.96 -16.70 21.45
N SER A 188 -53.85 -16.72 22.78
CA SER A 188 -54.91 -17.32 23.61
C SER A 188 -55.02 -16.59 24.95
N GLU A 189 -56.10 -15.82 25.06
CA GLU A 189 -56.72 -15.43 26.33
C GLU A 189 -57.38 -16.64 27.02
N GLU A 190 -57.62 -16.46 28.33
CA GLU A 190 -58.50 -17.19 29.24
C GLU A 190 -58.01 -18.50 29.90
N ALA A 191 -57.56 -18.40 31.16
CA ALA A 191 -58.36 -18.71 32.37
C ALA A 191 -57.54 -18.55 33.67
#